data_AF-A0A812P9B6-F1
#
_entry.id   AF-A0A812P9B6-F1
#
_cell.length_a   1.000
_cell.length_b   1.000
_cell.length_c   1.000
_cell.angle_alpha   90.00
_cell.angle_beta   90.00
_cell.angle_gamma   90.00
#
_symmetry.space_group_name_H-M   'P 1'
#
loop_
_entity.id
_entity.type
_entity.pdbx_description
1 polymer ?
#
loop_
_entity_poly.entity_id
_entity_poly.type
_entity_poly.pdbx_seq_one_letter_code
_entity_poly.pdbx_strand_id
1 'polypeptide(L)'
;ALKRNPHAPVVPCHRIVRADRSLGGYFGATALEDAHMKTKVRLLEEEGVLLERKRDALFVKAECFWHFPASVDLEAIPLPQNSPVESMPKVSLYPAKRRRAGDGDSHG
;
A
#
# COMPACT_ATOMS: atom_id res chain seq x y z
N ALA A 1 -4.63 -7.51 -5.25
CA ALA A 1 -3.67 -6.95 -4.28
C ALA A 1 -3.80 -7.60 -2.89
N LEU A 2 -4.94 -7.49 -2.19
CA LEU A 2 -5.11 -7.98 -0.80
C LEU A 2 -5.15 -9.51 -0.59
N LYS A 3 -5.34 -10.30 -1.66
CA LYS A 3 -5.58 -11.76 -1.58
C LYS A 3 -4.30 -12.60 -1.44
N ARG A 4 -3.11 -12.03 -1.66
CA ARG A 4 -1.82 -12.73 -1.65
C ARG A 4 -0.74 -11.88 -0.96
N ASN A 5 -1.02 -11.38 0.24
CA ASN A 5 0.03 -10.72 1.04
C ASN A 5 0.91 -11.81 1.72
N PRO A 6 2.18 -12.01 1.32
CA PRO A 6 3.05 -13.01 1.92
C PRO A 6 3.65 -12.56 3.27
N HIS A 7 3.41 -11.30 3.69
CA HIS A 7 4.01 -10.67 4.86
C HIS A 7 2.97 -9.93 5.73
N ALA A 8 1.84 -10.55 6.02
CA ALA A 8 0.96 -10.07 7.09
C ALA A 8 1.61 -10.46 8.43
N PRO A 9 2.12 -9.51 9.25
CA PRO A 9 1.48 -8.28 9.73
C PRO A 9 2.32 -6.98 9.53
N VAL A 10 3.41 -7.02 8.76
CA VAL A 10 4.27 -5.86 8.50
C VAL A 10 3.60 -4.86 7.56
N VAL A 11 2.80 -5.36 6.61
CA VAL A 11 2.01 -4.53 5.71
C VAL A 11 0.61 -4.36 6.31
N PRO A 12 0.16 -3.13 6.63
CA PRO A 12 -1.13 -2.84 7.27
C PRO A 12 -2.29 -2.94 6.26
N CYS A 13 -2.43 -4.11 5.65
CA CYS A 13 -3.41 -4.39 4.62
C CYS A 13 -4.86 -4.36 5.13
N HIS A 14 -5.07 -4.46 6.46
CA HIS A 14 -6.37 -4.27 7.10
C HIS A 14 -6.89 -2.83 7.00
N ARG A 15 -6.01 -1.83 6.81
CA ARG A 15 -6.39 -0.42 6.61
C ARG A 15 -7.04 -0.12 5.26
N ILE A 16 -6.95 -1.04 4.30
CA ILE A 16 -7.60 -0.86 2.99
C ILE A 16 -9.09 -1.19 3.09
N VAL A 17 -9.94 -0.24 2.73
CA VAL A 17 -11.40 -0.37 2.72
C VAL A 17 -11.98 -0.05 1.35
N ARG A 18 -13.27 -0.32 1.13
CA ARG A 18 -13.94 -0.03 -0.14
C ARG A 18 -14.20 1.48 -0.25
N ALA A 19 -14.39 1.97 -1.47
CA ALA A 19 -14.60 3.39 -1.74
C ALA A 19 -15.86 3.96 -1.07
N ASP A 20 -16.88 3.13 -0.84
CA ASP A 20 -18.09 3.46 -0.09
C ASP A 20 -17.90 3.41 1.44
N ARG A 21 -16.66 3.20 1.90
CA ARG A 21 -16.22 3.00 3.29
C ARG A 21 -16.65 1.69 3.93
N SER A 22 -17.31 0.79 3.20
CA SER A 22 -17.67 -0.52 3.73
C SER A 22 -16.43 -1.43 3.89
N LEU A 23 -16.48 -2.29 4.91
CA LEU A 23 -15.43 -3.28 5.14
C LEU A 23 -15.61 -4.50 4.23
N GLY A 24 -14.51 -4.95 3.64
CA GLY A 24 -14.45 -6.19 2.88
C GLY A 24 -13.07 -6.40 2.25
N GLY A 25 -12.91 -7.52 1.54
CA GLY A 25 -11.76 -7.82 0.68
C GLY A 25 -10.48 -8.21 1.41
N TYR A 26 -10.52 -8.32 2.75
CA TYR A 26 -9.36 -8.68 3.56
C TYR A 26 -9.09 -10.18 3.45
N PHE A 27 -7.92 -10.55 2.92
CA PHE A 27 -7.62 -11.92 2.48
C PHE A 27 -8.64 -12.51 1.49
N GLY A 28 -9.41 -11.66 0.79
CA GLY A 28 -10.47 -12.09 -0.11
C GLY A 28 -11.80 -12.44 0.58
N ALA A 29 -11.91 -12.27 1.90
CA ALA A 29 -13.16 -12.45 2.63
C ALA A 29 -14.15 -11.32 2.35
N THR A 30 -15.43 -11.68 2.22
CA THR A 30 -16.53 -10.74 1.94
C THR A 30 -17.62 -10.76 3.01
N ALA A 31 -17.75 -11.85 3.75
CA ALA A 31 -18.74 -11.99 4.82
C ALA A 31 -18.15 -11.50 6.15
N LEU A 32 -18.93 -10.76 6.95
CA LEU A 32 -18.51 -10.31 8.27
C LEU A 32 -18.23 -11.45 9.25
N GLU A 33 -18.86 -12.61 9.03
CA GLU A 33 -18.67 -13.79 9.89
C GLU A 33 -17.34 -14.52 9.65
N ASP A 34 -16.67 -14.20 8.54
CA ASP A 34 -15.36 -14.77 8.21
C ASP A 34 -14.31 -14.41 9.26
N ALA A 35 -13.49 -15.39 9.65
CA ALA A 35 -12.43 -15.21 10.64
C ALA A 35 -11.46 -14.08 10.24
N HIS A 36 -11.12 -13.96 8.96
CA HIS A 36 -10.28 -12.87 8.46
C HIS A 36 -10.97 -11.52 8.64
N MET A 37 -12.27 -11.42 8.37
CA MET A 37 -13.01 -10.18 8.58
C MET A 37 -13.07 -9.79 10.04
N LYS A 38 -13.27 -10.76 10.94
CA LYS A 38 -13.20 -10.55 12.40
C LYS A 38 -11.83 -10.03 12.84
N THR A 39 -10.75 -10.60 12.30
CA THR A 39 -9.39 -10.09 12.55
C THR A 39 -9.20 -8.66 12.05
N LYS A 40 -9.68 -8.33 10.84
CA LYS A 40 -9.61 -6.96 10.32
C LYS A 40 -10.36 -5.96 11.19
N VAL A 41 -11.56 -6.31 11.64
CA VAL A 41 -12.35 -5.46 12.55
C VAL A 41 -11.57 -5.19 13.83
N ARG A 42 -11.07 -6.24 14.47
CA ARG A 42 -10.27 -6.13 15.69
C ARG A 42 -9.04 -5.23 15.50
N LEU A 43 -8.27 -5.41 14.43
CA LEU A 43 -7.07 -4.59 14.17
C LEU A 43 -7.41 -3.12 13.94
N LEU A 44 -8.52 -2.83 13.26
CA LEU A 44 -8.99 -1.46 13.05
C LEU A 44 -9.45 -0.82 14.38
N GLU A 45 -10.17 -1.57 15.21
CA GLU A 45 -10.61 -1.11 16.54
C GLU A 45 -9.43 -0.87 17.48
N GLU A 46 -8.40 -1.73 17.47
CA GLU A 46 -7.14 -1.55 18.21
C GLU A 46 -6.37 -0.29 17.75
N GLU A 47 -6.52 0.12 16.47
CA GLU A 47 -5.99 1.38 15.94
C GLU A 47 -6.87 2.61 16.24
N GLY A 48 -8.02 2.44 16.91
CA GLY A 48 -8.95 3.52 17.24
C GLY A 48 -9.89 3.91 16.11
N VAL A 49 -10.03 3.08 15.08
CA VAL A 49 -10.97 3.31 13.97
C VAL A 49 -12.39 3.02 14.42
N LEU A 50 -13.27 4.01 14.27
CA LEU A 50 -14.69 3.90 14.60
C LEU A 50 -15.45 3.23 13.46
N LEU A 51 -16.21 2.19 13.79
CA LEU A 51 -17.03 1.45 12.84
C LEU A 51 -18.53 1.71 13.09
N GLU A 52 -19.29 1.78 12.02
CA GLU A 52 -20.75 1.92 12.03
C GLU A 52 -21.39 0.71 11.36
N ARG A 53 -22.31 0.03 12.05
CA ARG A 53 -23.06 -1.11 11.49
C ARG A 53 -24.33 -0.65 10.81
N LYS A 54 -24.51 -1.01 9.53
CA LYS A 54 -25.75 -0.80 8.77
C LYS A 54 -26.19 -2.10 8.12
N ARG A 55 -27.33 -2.63 8.56
CA ARG A 55 -27.85 -3.95 8.13
C ARG A 55 -26.77 -5.02 8.35
N ASP A 56 -26.28 -5.63 7.27
CA ASP A 56 -25.30 -6.72 7.29
C ASP A 56 -23.88 -6.27 6.90
N ALA A 57 -23.60 -4.96 6.95
CA ALA A 57 -22.31 -4.38 6.61
C ALA A 57 -21.77 -3.45 7.71
N LEU A 58 -20.45 -3.38 7.81
CA LEU A 58 -19.71 -2.44 8.65
C LEU A 58 -19.08 -1.36 7.78
N PHE A 59 -19.11 -0.12 8.25
CA PHE A 59 -18.56 1.04 7.57
C PHE A 59 -17.57 1.75 8.46
N VAL A 60 -16.47 2.23 7.89
CA VAL A 60 -15.55 3.14 8.59
C VAL A 60 -16.18 4.52 8.64
N LYS A 61 -16.22 5.11 9.83
CA LYS A 61 -16.68 6.48 10.06
C LYS A 61 -15.82 7.50 9.31
N ALA A 62 -16.44 8.57 8.81
CA ALA A 62 -15.76 9.58 7.97
C ALA A 62 -14.58 10.23 8.69
N GLU A 63 -14.73 10.39 10.00
CA GLU A 63 -13.80 11.04 10.91
C GLU A 63 -12.49 10.26 11.05
N CYS A 64 -12.48 8.98 10.68
CA CYS A 64 -11.30 8.13 10.69
C CYS A 64 -10.49 8.19 9.38
N PHE A 65 -10.94 8.97 8.39
CA PHE A 65 -10.19 9.19 7.15
C PHE A 65 -9.27 10.40 7.27
N TRP A 66 -8.07 10.26 6.71
CA TRP A 66 -7.17 11.38 6.55
C TRP A 66 -7.75 12.36 5.52
N HIS A 67 -7.84 13.62 5.91
CA HIS A 67 -8.22 14.70 5.02
C HIS A 67 -6.94 15.37 4.53
N PHE A 68 -6.72 15.34 3.22
CA PHE A 68 -5.65 16.15 2.64
C PHE A 68 -6.02 17.62 2.82
N PRO A 69 -5.10 18.45 3.34
CA PRO A 69 -5.35 19.89 3.38
C PRO A 69 -5.62 20.39 1.96
N ALA A 70 -6.65 21.22 1.81
CA ALA A 70 -7.00 21.79 0.51
C ALA A 70 -5.81 22.62 0.00
N SER A 71 -5.35 22.28 -1.22
CA SER A 71 -4.21 22.86 -1.95
C SER A 71 -3.01 23.19 -1.09
N VAL A 72 -2.02 22.29 -1.08
CA VAL A 72 -0.66 22.68 -0.67
C VAL A 72 -0.19 23.75 -1.64
N ASP A 73 0.39 24.84 -1.14
CA ASP A 73 1.09 25.79 -1.99
C ASP A 73 2.26 25.06 -2.66
N LEU A 74 2.07 24.66 -3.92
CA LEU A 74 3.06 23.90 -4.68
C LEU A 74 4.32 24.73 -4.91
N GLU A 75 4.22 26.06 -4.89
CA GLU A 75 5.36 26.98 -5.03
C GLU A 75 6.23 27.00 -3.75
N ALA A 76 5.68 26.62 -2.60
CA ALA A 76 6.42 26.50 -1.35
C ALA A 76 7.26 25.20 -1.24
N ILE A 77 7.13 24.27 -2.21
CA ILE A 77 7.89 23.02 -2.24
C ILE A 77 9.08 23.20 -3.20
N PRO A 78 10.31 23.46 -2.71
CA PRO A 78 11.46 23.59 -3.59
C PRO A 78 11.76 22.25 -4.26
N LEU A 79 11.52 22.17 -5.56
CA LEU A 79 11.88 21.00 -6.35
C LEU A 79 13.41 20.92 -6.52
N PRO A 80 13.99 19.71 -6.60
CA PRO A 80 15.45 19.51 -6.75
C PRO A 80 16.07 20.24 -7.96
N GLN A 81 15.24 20.58 -8.94
CA GLN A 81 15.62 21.29 -10.16
C GLN A 81 15.88 22.79 -9.93
N ASN A 82 15.58 23.33 -8.75
CA ASN A 82 15.75 24.75 -8.40
C ASN A 82 16.99 25.03 -7.54
N SER A 83 17.82 24.03 -7.26
CA SER A 83 19.14 24.16 -6.63
C SER A 83 20.25 23.81 -7.63
N PRO A 84 21.44 24.44 -7.59
CA PRO A 84 22.57 24.01 -8.41
C PRO A 84 22.82 22.53 -8.14
N VAL A 85 22.70 21.69 -9.17
CA VAL A 85 22.87 20.24 -9.04
C VAL A 85 24.35 19.96 -8.80
N GLU A 86 24.75 19.79 -7.54
CA GLU A 86 25.98 19.07 -7.25
C GLU A 86 25.78 17.62 -7.70
N SER A 87 26.67 17.18 -8.58
CA SER A 87 26.67 15.87 -9.24
C SER A 87 26.42 14.72 -8.26
N MET A 88 25.18 14.24 -8.17
CA MET A 88 24.89 12.98 -7.49
C MET A 88 25.64 11.85 -8.19
N PRO A 89 26.38 10.99 -7.46
CA PRO A 89 26.98 9.82 -8.06
C PRO A 89 25.86 8.90 -8.58
N LYS A 90 25.95 8.51 -9.86
CA LYS A 90 25.04 7.54 -10.48
C LYS A 90 25.25 6.17 -9.84
N VAL A 91 24.58 5.93 -8.71
CA VAL A 91 24.53 4.60 -8.08
C VAL A 91 23.29 3.87 -8.61
N SER A 92 23.50 2.82 -9.41
CA SER A 92 22.43 1.90 -9.79
C SER A 92 22.12 0.98 -8.61
N LEU A 93 20.91 1.08 -8.05
CA LEU A 93 20.42 0.19 -6.99
C LEU A 93 20.18 -1.25 -7.46
N TYR A 94 20.20 -1.49 -8.77
CA TYR A 94 20.02 -2.81 -9.35
C TYR A 94 21.37 -3.36 -9.83
N PRO A 95 21.75 -4.59 -9.41
CA PRO A 95 22.94 -5.24 -9.92
C PRO A 95 22.78 -5.47 -11.43
N ALA A 96 23.81 -5.09 -12.18
CA ALA A 96 23.84 -5.31 -13.63
C ALA A 96 23.71 -6.80 -13.92
N LYS A 97 22.70 -7.16 -14.71
CA LYS A 97 22.44 -8.52 -15.16
C LYS A 97 23.70 -9.03 -15.88
N ARG A 98 24.44 -9.97 -15.28
CA ARG A 98 25.57 -10.64 -15.95
C ARG A 98 25.05 -11.25 -17.24
N ARG A 99 25.52 -10.74 -18.38
CA ARG A 99 25.33 -11.41 -19.67
C ARG A 99 26.06 -12.75 -19.58
N ARG A 100 25.35 -13.87 -19.75
CA ARG A 100 26.01 -15.15 -20.01
C ARG A 100 26.74 -14.98 -21.34
N ALA A 101 28.04 -15.20 -21.34
CA ALA A 101 28.77 -15.40 -22.58
C ALA A 101 28.10 -16.57 -23.30
N GLY A 102 27.59 -16.30 -24.50
CA GLY A 102 27.30 -17.37 -25.43
C GLY A 102 28.65 -17.89 -25.90
N ASP A 103 29.03 -19.07 -25.45
CA ASP A 103 30.09 -19.84 -26.08
C ASP A 103 29.53 -20.31 -27.44
N GLY A 104 29.75 -19.47 -28.45
CA GLY A 104 29.89 -19.93 -29.81
C GLY A 104 31.35 -20.28 -30.00
N ASP A 105 31.66 -21.57 -30.12
CA ASP A 105 32.81 -21.98 -30.90
C ASP A 105 32.44 -23.19 -31.76
N SER A 106 33.05 -23.20 -32.93
CA SER A 106 32.71 -23.98 -34.10
C SER A 106 33.98 -24.68 -34.57
N HIS A 107 33.80 -25.79 -35.30
CA HIS A 107 34.79 -26.53 -36.10
C HIS A 107 35.53 -27.69 -35.40
N GLY A 108 35.41 -28.86 -36.04
CA GLY A 108 36.06 -30.13 -35.73
C GLY A 108 35.28 -31.29 -36.31
#